data_AF-A0A7X9DUA0-F1
#
_entry.id   AF-A0A7X9DUA0-F1
#
_cell.length_a   1.000
_cell.length_b   1.000
_cell.length_c   1.000
_cell.angle_alpha   90.00
_cell.angle_beta   90.00
_cell.angle_gamma   90.00
#
_symmetry.space_group_name_H-M   'P 1'
#
loop_
_entity.id
_entity.type
_entity.pdbx_description
1 polymer ?
#
loop_
_entity_poly.entity_id
_entity_poly.type
_entity_poly.pdbx_seq_one_letter_code
_entity_poly.pdbx_strand_id
1 'polypeptide(L)' 'MLRKMRGRRGQGMTEYIIIVALIAIAAIGVVSLFGDNIRALFGTSANALAGNEAAEALTNSSTDALHGHRNLKDFGKTNK' A
#
# COMPACT_ATOMS: atom_id res chain seq x y z
N MET A 1 -41.83 28.95 1.99
CA MET A 1 -41.48 27.52 2.08
C MET A 1 -40.42 27.21 1.00
N LEU A 2 -39.13 27.33 1.33
CA LEU A 2 -38.03 27.19 0.35
C LEU A 2 -37.74 25.70 0.11
N ARG A 3 -38.32 25.14 -0.94
CA ARG A 3 -38.06 23.77 -1.39
C ARG A 3 -36.68 23.73 -2.06
N LYS A 4 -35.66 23.35 -1.27
CA LYS A 4 -34.30 23.09 -1.75
C LYS A 4 -34.35 21.91 -2.73
N MET A 5 -34.38 22.20 -4.03
CA MET A 5 -34.25 21.18 -5.06
C MET A 5 -32.83 20.59 -4.97
N ARG A 6 -32.67 19.45 -4.29
CA ARG A 6 -31.47 18.62 -4.41
C ARG A 6 -31.44 18.08 -5.85
N GLY A 7 -30.76 18.81 -6.74
CA GLY A 7 -30.53 18.38 -8.12
C GLY A 7 -29.71 17.10 -8.12
N ARG A 8 -30.37 15.95 -8.27
CA ARG A 8 -29.74 14.65 -8.58
C ARG A 8 -29.41 14.57 -10.07
N ARG A 9 -28.65 15.52 -10.60
CA ARG A 9 -28.10 15.43 -11.96
C ARG A 9 -26.65 15.00 -11.83
N GLY A 10 -26.45 13.68 -11.76
CA GLY A 10 -25.12 13.09 -11.51
C GLY A 10 -25.08 11.92 -10.52
N GLN A 11 -26.20 11.26 -10.20
CA GLN A 11 -26.13 9.95 -9.52
C GLN A 11 -25.69 8.86 -10.52
N GLY A 12 -24.64 9.15 -11.29
CA GLY A 12 -24.11 8.27 -12.32
C GLY A 12 -23.33 7.18 -11.63
N MET A 13 -23.76 5.93 -11.80
CA MET A 13 -22.98 4.77 -11.36
C MET A 13 -21.54 4.84 -11.89
N THR A 14 -21.31 5.52 -13.01
CA THR A 14 -20.01 5.82 -13.61
C THR A 14 -19.11 6.73 -12.76
N GLU A 15 -19.63 7.76 -12.10
CA GLU A 15 -18.82 8.65 -11.25
C GLU A 15 -18.29 7.89 -10.03
N TYR A 16 -19.15 7.06 -9.43
CA TYR A 16 -18.74 6.17 -8.35
C TYR A 16 -17.70 5.14 -8.84
N ILE A 17 -17.89 4.55 -10.02
CA ILE A 17 -16.92 3.61 -10.60
C ILE A 17 -15.55 4.27 -10.82
N ILE A 18 -15.52 5.51 -11.31
CA ILE A 18 -14.26 6.24 -11.51
C ILE A 18 -13.55 6.48 -10.19
N ILE A 19 -14.26 6.96 -9.16
CA ILE A 19 -13.68 7.19 -7.83
C ILE A 19 -13.16 5.87 -7.22
N VAL A 20 -13.93 4.79 -7.33
CA VAL A 20 -13.51 3.46 -6.86
C VAL A 20 -12.26 2.97 -7.59
N ALA A 21 -12.19 3.16 -8.91
CA ALA A 21 -11.01 2.79 -9.70
C ALA A 21 -9.75 3.56 -9.23
N LEU A 22 -9.88 4.85 -8.94
CA LEU A 22 -8.76 5.66 -8.42
C LEU A 22 -8.31 5.19 -7.04
N ILE A 23 -9.24 4.91 -6.13
CA ILE A 23 -8.94 4.38 -4.80
C ILE A 23 -8.28 2.99 -4.91
N ALA A 24 -8.75 2.13 -5.81
CA ALA A 24 -8.17 0.81 -6.02
C ALA A 24 -6.70 0.87 -6.46
N ILE A 25 -6.37 1.76 -7.40
CA ILE A 25 -4.99 1.97 -7.85
C ILE A 25 -4.11 2.48 -6.68
N ALA A 26 -4.61 3.45 -5.91
CA ALA A 26 -3.89 3.96 -4.74
C ALA A 26 -3.68 2.88 -3.67
N ALA A 27 -4.70 2.04 -3.43
CA ALA A 27 -4.63 0.94 -2.47
C ALA A 27 -3.60 -0.12 -2.87
N ILE A 28 -3.50 -0.47 -4.16
CA ILE A 28 -2.43 -1.37 -4.65
C ILE A 28 -1.06 -0.79 -4.29
N GLY A 29 -0.84 0.51 -4.54
CA GLY A 29 0.41 1.19 -4.20
C GLY A 29 0.73 1.12 -2.71
N VAL A 30 -0.20 1.51 -1.84
CA VAL A 30 -0.02 1.49 -0.38
C VAL A 30 0.23 0.07 0.14
N VAL A 31 -0.56 -0.91 -0.28
CA VAL A 31 -0.40 -2.29 0.19
C VAL A 31 0.91 -2.90 -0.31
N SER A 32 1.35 -2.58 -1.53
CA SER A 32 2.64 -3.05 -2.03
C SER A 32 3.83 -2.45 -1.28
N LEU A 33 3.75 -1.18 -0.87
CA LEU A 33 4.83 -0.48 -0.18
C LEU A 33 4.90 -0.80 1.31
N PHE A 34 3.75 -1.02 1.96
CA PHE A 34 3.68 -1.16 3.43
C PHE A 34 3.21 -2.53 3.90
N GLY A 35 2.69 -3.39 3.01
CA GLY A 35 2.11 -4.69 3.38
C GLY A 35 3.12 -5.62 4.06
N ASP A 36 4.34 -5.67 3.55
CA ASP A 36 5.41 -6.51 4.13
C ASP A 36 5.79 -6.04 5.53
N ASN A 37 5.90 -4.72 5.75
CA ASN A 37 6.20 -4.14 7.06
C ASN A 37 5.08 -4.40 8.06
N ILE A 38 3.82 -4.21 7.66
CA ILE A 38 2.67 -4.51 8.50
C ILE A 38 2.68 -6.00 8.88
N ARG A 39 2.90 -6.90 7.92
CA ARG A 39 2.98 -8.34 8.16
C ARG A 39 4.12 -8.72 9.12
N ALA A 40 5.30 -8.11 8.95
CA ALA A 40 6.44 -8.33 9.83
C ALA A 40 6.11 -7.93 11.28
N LEU A 41 5.50 -6.75 11.47
CA LEU A 41 5.07 -6.28 12.78
C LEU A 41 4.06 -7.25 13.43
N PHE A 42 3.02 -7.66 12.71
CA PHE A 42 2.07 -8.65 13.23
C PHE A 42 2.73 -9.99 13.58
N GLY A 43 3.67 -10.45 12.77
CA GLY A 43 4.45 -11.67 13.05
C GLY A 43 5.25 -11.56 14.34
N THR A 44 5.92 -10.43 14.57
CA THR A 44 6.66 -10.19 15.82
C THR A 44 5.74 -10.08 17.03
N SER A 45 4.60 -9.41 16.92
CA SER A 45 3.62 -9.34 18.01
C SER A 45 3.06 -10.72 18.36
N ALA A 46 2.77 -11.57 17.37
CA ALA A 46 2.34 -12.94 17.59
C ALA A 46 3.43 -13.79 18.26
N ASN A 47 4.69 -13.65 17.82
CA ASN A 47 5.83 -14.34 18.43
C ASN A 47 6.09 -13.90 19.87
N ALA A 48 6.03 -12.59 20.15
CA ALA A 48 6.18 -12.05 21.49
C ALA A 48 5.07 -12.56 22.42
N LEU A 49 3.81 -12.61 21.94
CA LEU A 49 2.70 -13.19 22.68
C LEU A 49 2.87 -14.70 22.93
N ALA A 50 3.51 -15.41 22.01
CA ALA A 50 3.87 -16.82 22.17
C ALA A 50 5.10 -17.04 23.11
N GLY A 51 5.65 -15.97 23.69
CA GLY A 51 6.77 -16.02 24.63
C GLY A 51 8.16 -15.97 23.97
N ASN A 52 8.23 -15.67 22.67
CA ASN A 52 9.50 -15.57 21.94
C ASN A 52 9.88 -14.10 21.70
N GLU A 53 10.46 -13.47 22.73
CA GLU A 53 10.72 -12.02 22.81
C GLU A 53 11.86 -11.52 21.90
N ALA A 54 12.70 -12.40 21.36
CA ALA A 54 13.89 -12.01 20.58
C ALA A 54 13.62 -11.66 19.10
N ALA A 55 12.36 -11.62 18.66
CA ALA A 55 12.00 -11.35 17.27
C ALA A 55 11.86 -9.85 17.01
N GLU A 56 12.93 -9.19 16.56
CA GLU A 56 12.86 -7.82 16.07
C GLU A 56 12.15 -7.76 14.71
N ALA A 57 11.27 -6.77 14.54
CA ALA A 57 10.56 -6.57 13.28
C ALA A 57 11.50 -5.93 12.27
N LEU A 58 12.09 -6.72 11.37
CA LEU A 58 12.78 -6.16 10.20
C LEU A 58 11.75 -5.50 9.29
N THR A 59 11.70 -4.18 9.35
CA THR A 59 10.91 -3.36 8.41
C THR A 59 11.83 -2.88 7.31
N ASN A 60 11.39 -3.05 6.06
CA ASN A 60 12.09 -2.51 4.91
C ASN A 60 11.79 -1.01 4.82
N SER A 61 12.82 -0.18 4.63
CA SER A 61 12.60 1.24 4.34
C SER A 61 11.88 1.38 3.00
N SER A 62 10.89 2.26 2.94
CA SER A 62 10.07 2.46 1.73
C SER A 62 10.88 2.82 0.48
N THR A 63 12.08 3.39 0.67
CA THR A 63 13.07 3.66 -0.38
C THR A 63 13.71 2.40 -0.96
N ASP A 64 14.04 1.39 -0.15
CA ASP A 64 14.66 0.15 -0.65
C ASP A 64 13.68 -0.70 -1.46
N ALA A 65 12.41 -0.75 -1.04
CA ALA A 65 11.37 -1.47 -1.78
C ALA A 65 11.14 -0.88 -3.18
N LEU A 66 11.26 0.44 -3.32
CA LEU A 66 11.08 1.13 -4.60
C LEU A 66 12.32 1.04 -5.52
N HIS A 67 13.53 0.97 -4.95
CA HIS A 67 14.79 0.94 -5.69
C HIS A 67 15.42 -0.46 -5.86
N GLY A 68 14.90 -1.48 -5.15
CA GLY A 68 15.42 -2.85 -5.17
C GLY A 68 15.15 -3.63 -6.47
N HIS A 69 14.35 -3.07 -7.39
CA HIS A 69 14.27 -3.59 -8.76
C HIS A 69 15.47 -3.08 -9.56
N ARG A 70 16.32 -4.03 -9.98
CA ARG A 70 17.52 -3.82 -10.81
C ARG A 70 17.26 -2.72 -11.84
N ASN A 71 17.84 -1.56 -11.62
CA ASN A 71 17.65 -0.41 -12.47
C ASN A 71 18.78 -0.33 -13.50
N LEU A 72 18.68 0.61 -14.44
CA LEU A 72 19.68 0.78 -15.51
C LEU A 72 21.11 0.97 -14.99
N LYS A 73 21.30 1.40 -13.73
CA LYS A 73 22.61 1.56 -13.10
C LYS A 73 23.22 0.23 -12.63
N ASP A 74 22.40 -0.80 -12.42
CA ASP A 74 22.82 -2.11 -11.92
C ASP A 74 23.29 -3.07 -13.05
N PHE A 75 22.86 -2.82 -14.28
CA PHE A 75 23.25 -3.61 -15.46
C PHE A 75 24.76 -3.64 -15.68
N GLY A 76 25.45 -2.51 -15.50
CA GLY A 76 26.91 -2.44 -15.67
C GLY A 76 27.72 -3.01 -14.50
N LYS A 77 27.09 -3.21 -13.33
CA LYS A 77 27.77 -3.69 -12.11
C LYS A 77 27.62 -5.18 -11.89
N THR A 78 26.57 -5.81 -12.43
CA THR A 78 26.28 -7.24 -12.24
C THR A 78 26.70 -8.13 -13.40
N ASN A 79 27.28 -7.56 -14.46
CA ASN A 79 27.83 -8.32 -15.57
C ASN A 79 29.33 -8.01 -15.66
N LYS A 80 30.14 -8.89 -15.08
CA LYS A 80 31.60 -8.88 -15.19
C LYS A 80 32.04 -10.21 -15.78
#